data_AF-A0A661JL46-F1
#
_entry.id   AF-A0A661JL46-F1
#
_cell.length_a   1.000
_cell.length_b   1.000
_cell.length_c   1.000
_cell.angle_alpha   90.00
_cell.angle_beta   90.00
_cell.angle_gamma   90.00
#
_symmetry.space_group_name_H-M   'P 1'
#
loop_
_entity.id
_entity.type
_entity.pdbx_description
1 polymer ?
#
loop_
_entity_poly.entity_id
_entity_poly.type
_entity_poly.pdbx_seq_one_letter_code
_entity_poly.pdbx_strand_id
1 'polypeptide(L)'
;MMEVFPLVSPVLVPAPFYVSSDWALAFASGSQRFFRKEIPSGSWHPPGPLKYYNPEVHQASFCLPNFVKELMQIASRTPVLEKKPF
;
A
#
# COMPACT_ATOMS: atom_id res chain seq x y z
N MET A 1 -6.68 0.92 -10.31
CA MET A 1 -5.21 0.99 -10.15
C MET A 1 -4.51 -0.17 -10.83
N MET A 2 -4.86 -1.43 -10.55
CA MET A 2 -4.22 -2.60 -11.18
C MET A 2 -4.37 -2.64 -12.72
N GLU A 3 -5.43 -2.03 -13.26
CA GLU A 3 -5.62 -1.89 -14.72
C GLU A 3 -4.74 -0.82 -15.36
N VAL A 4 -4.19 0.12 -14.57
CA VAL A 4 -3.46 1.29 -15.07
C VAL A 4 -1.96 1.18 -14.77
N PHE A 5 -1.60 0.65 -13.60
CA PHE A 5 -0.23 0.52 -13.16
C PHE A 5 0.18 -0.96 -13.10
N PRO A 6 1.35 -1.33 -13.67
CA PRO A 6 1.85 -2.71 -13.62
C PRO A 6 2.28 -3.15 -12.22
N LEU A 7 2.59 -2.21 -11.32
CA LEU A 7 3.01 -2.47 -9.95
C LEU A 7 2.02 -1.82 -8.99
N VAL A 8 1.34 -2.63 -8.17
CA VAL A 8 0.37 -2.18 -7.18
C VAL A 8 0.49 -3.03 -5.91
N SER A 9 0.44 -2.39 -4.75
CA SER A 9 0.33 -3.05 -3.45
C SER A 9 -0.52 -2.19 -2.54
N PRO A 10 -1.43 -2.77 -1.73
CA PRO A 10 -1.92 -2.04 -0.58
C PRO A 10 -0.77 -1.90 0.43
N VAL A 11 -0.85 -0.86 1.24
CA VAL A 11 -0.08 -0.69 2.47
C VAL A 11 -1.07 -0.41 3.60
N LEU A 12 -0.76 -0.91 4.80
CA LEU A 12 -1.58 -0.68 5.98
C LEU A 12 -0.93 0.36 6.88
N VAL A 13 -1.74 1.31 7.32
CA VAL A 13 -1.32 2.42 8.18
C VAL A 13 -2.23 2.46 9.40
N PRO A 14 -1.68 2.23 10.60
CA PRO A 14 -2.36 2.51 11.85
C PRO A 14 -2.89 3.95 11.93
N ALA A 15 -4.21 4.08 12.06
CA ALA A 15 -4.95 5.32 12.27
C ALA A 15 -5.94 5.09 13.42
N PRO A 16 -5.50 5.22 14.69
CA PRO A 16 -6.21 4.67 15.86
C PRO A 16 -7.68 5.08 16.04
N PHE A 17 -8.06 6.26 15.54
CA PHE A 17 -9.41 6.80 15.66
C PHE A 17 -10.25 6.65 14.39
N TYR A 18 -9.73 6.00 13.35
CA TYR A 18 -10.51 5.58 12.19
C TYR A 18 -11.19 4.25 12.47
N VAL A 19 -12.29 3.99 11.76
CA VAL A 19 -13.00 2.70 11.83
C VAL A 19 -11.99 1.58 11.57
N SER A 20 -11.99 0.58 12.46
CA SER A 20 -11.09 -0.57 12.49
C SER A 20 -9.58 -0.29 12.63
N SER A 21 -9.15 0.96 12.84
CA SER A 21 -7.75 1.39 13.02
C SER A 21 -6.78 1.15 11.85
N ASP A 22 -6.85 0.04 11.14
CA ASP A 22 -5.97 -0.26 10.02
C ASP A 22 -6.49 0.37 8.73
N TRP A 23 -5.90 1.50 8.35
CA TRP A 23 -6.29 2.19 7.13
C TRP A 23 -5.45 1.69 5.95
N ALA A 24 -6.13 1.24 4.89
CA ALA A 24 -5.49 0.75 3.68
C ALA A 24 -5.29 1.88 2.67
N LEU A 25 -4.05 2.09 2.23
CA LEU A 25 -3.70 2.96 1.11
C LEU A 25 -3.20 2.12 -0.05
N ALA A 26 -3.40 2.59 -1.29
CA ALA A 26 -2.89 1.91 -2.47
C ALA A 26 -1.61 2.59 -2.98
N PHE A 27 -0.52 1.84 -2.99
CA PHE A 27 0.77 2.24 -3.54
C PHE A 27 0.93 1.65 -4.94
N ALA A 28 1.19 2.49 -5.94
CA ALA A 28 1.25 2.07 -7.34
C ALA A 28 2.36 2.79 -8.11
N SER A 29 2.95 2.12 -9.11
CA SER A 29 3.94 2.72 -9.99
C SER A 29 4.01 2.06 -11.36
N GLY A 30 4.42 2.83 -12.36
CA GLY A 30 4.82 2.32 -13.68
C GLY A 30 6.27 1.85 -13.74
N SER A 31 7.06 2.05 -12.67
CA SER A 31 8.50 1.79 -12.67
C SER A 31 8.96 1.08 -11.39
N GLN A 32 9.71 -0.01 -11.56
CA GLN A 32 10.35 -0.72 -10.46
C GLN A 32 11.32 0.16 -9.67
N ARG A 33 11.89 1.20 -10.32
CA ARG A 33 12.78 2.17 -9.66
C ARG A 33 12.09 2.88 -8.49
N PHE A 34 10.80 3.16 -8.61
CA PHE A 34 10.03 3.93 -7.63
C PHE A 34 9.12 3.06 -6.75
N PHE A 35 8.84 1.82 -7.17
CA PHE A 35 8.07 0.87 -6.38
C PHE A 35 8.92 0.16 -5.32
N ARG A 36 9.38 0.92 -4.30
CA ARG A 36 10.29 0.40 -3.27
C ARG A 36 9.56 0.14 -1.96
N LYS A 37 9.69 -1.09 -1.45
CA LYS A 37 9.20 -1.48 -0.12
C LYS A 37 10.11 -1.05 1.03
N GLU A 38 11.31 -0.59 0.69
CA GLU A 38 12.33 -0.16 1.66
C GLU A 38 12.90 1.18 1.22
N ILE A 39 13.25 2.02 2.19
CA ILE A 39 13.96 3.27 1.93
C ILE A 39 15.45 2.93 1.78
N PRO A 40 16.08 3.25 0.64
CA PRO A 40 17.50 2.95 0.43
C PRO A 40 18.38 3.57 1.52
N SER A 41 19.41 2.83 1.94
CA SER A 41 20.40 3.35 2.89
C SER A 41 20.99 4.67 2.38
N GLY A 42 21.11 5.66 3.28
CA GLY A 42 21.62 6.99 2.94
C GLY A 42 20.69 7.85 2.10
N SER A 43 19.42 7.45 1.86
CA SER A 43 18.43 8.30 1.17
C SER A 43 17.41 8.95 2.12
N TRP A 44 17.36 8.49 3.37
CA TRP A 44 16.45 9.00 4.39
C TRP A 44 16.93 10.34 4.96
N HIS A 45 16.32 11.42 4.50
CA HIS A 45 16.60 12.79 4.97
C HIS A 45 15.27 13.54 5.18
N PRO A 46 14.57 13.32 6.30
CA PRO A 46 13.31 14.01 6.56
C PRO A 46 13.56 15.51 6.77
N PRO A 47 12.59 16.38 6.46
CA PRO A 47 12.73 17.83 6.60
C PRO A 47 12.83 18.30 8.07
N GLY A 48 12.72 17.37 9.02
CA GLY A 48 12.74 17.60 10.46
C GLY A 48 12.31 16.32 11.20
N PRO A 49 12.15 16.39 12.54
CA PRO A 49 11.66 15.26 13.31
C PRO A 49 10.22 14.91 12.90
N LEU A 50 10.01 13.67 12.46
CA LEU A 50 8.69 13.15 12.12
C LEU A 50 8.08 12.44 13.33
N LYS A 51 6.75 12.58 13.50
CA LYS A 51 6.02 11.98 14.63
C LYS A 51 5.63 10.52 14.43
N TYR A 52 5.67 10.02 13.19
CA TYR A 52 5.14 8.71 12.84
C TYR A 52 5.99 8.00 11.78
N TYR A 53 6.14 8.61 10.61
CA TYR A 53 6.78 7.96 9.48
C TYR A 53 8.30 7.90 9.63
N ASN A 54 8.85 6.70 9.40
CA ASN A 54 10.29 6.40 9.39
C ASN A 54 10.54 5.19 8.46
N PRO A 55 11.79 4.82 8.15
CA PRO A 55 12.10 3.71 7.25
C PRO A 55 11.50 2.36 7.67
N GLU A 56 11.47 2.08 8.97
CA GLU A 56 10.95 0.84 9.53
C GLU A 56 9.43 0.75 9.37
N VAL A 57 8.71 1.85 9.63
CA VAL A 57 7.26 1.98 9.44
C VAL A 57 6.91 1.87 7.97
N HIS A 58 7.70 2.48 7.06
CA HIS A 58 7.52 2.31 5.61
C HIS A 58 7.56 0.84 5.22
N GLN A 59 8.62 0.12 5.63
CA GLN A 59 8.78 -1.29 5.32
C GLN A 59 7.66 -2.14 5.92
N ALA A 60 7.33 -1.92 7.19
CA ALA A 60 6.28 -2.65 7.90
C ALA A 60 4.89 -2.44 7.28
N SER A 61 4.62 -1.28 6.67
CA SER A 61 3.32 -1.01 6.03
C SER A 61 3.01 -1.98 4.87
N PHE A 62 4.03 -2.59 4.25
CA PHE A 62 3.88 -3.62 3.22
C PHE A 62 3.69 -5.05 3.79
N CYS A 63 3.81 -5.23 5.10
CA CYS A 63 3.60 -6.51 5.77
C CYS A 63 2.10 -6.73 6.00
N LEU A 64 1.45 -7.36 5.02
CA LEU A 64 0.00 -7.56 5.03
C LEU A 64 -0.40 -8.81 5.84
N PRO A 65 -1.47 -8.74 6.65
CA PRO A 65 -2.14 -9.92 7.19
C PRO A 65 -2.65 -10.85 6.08
N ASN A 66 -2.83 -12.12 6.39
CA ASN A 66 -3.20 -13.13 5.40
C ASN A 66 -4.54 -12.83 4.71
N PHE A 67 -5.54 -12.37 5.45
CA PHE A 67 -6.85 -12.04 4.86
C PHE A 67 -6.76 -10.89 3.84
N VAL A 68 -5.88 -9.90 4.06
CA VAL A 68 -5.66 -8.79 3.11
C VAL A 68 -4.98 -9.30 1.84
N LYS A 69 -4.03 -10.24 1.96
CA LYS A 69 -3.41 -10.89 0.80
C LYS A 69 -4.44 -11.66 -0.03
N GLU A 70 -5.35 -12.37 0.63
CA GLU A 70 -6.44 -13.09 -0.03
C GLU A 70 -7.38 -12.13 -0.78
N LEU A 71 -7.80 -11.04 -0.13
CA LEU A 71 -8.62 -9.99 -0.76
C LEU A 71 -7.94 -9.41 -2.00
N MET A 72 -6.62 -9.20 -1.97
CA MET A 72 -5.87 -8.73 -3.15
C MET A 72 -5.85 -9.75 -4.29
N GLN A 73 -5.78 -11.05 -3.99
CA GLN A 73 -5.87 -12.10 -5.01
C GLN A 73 -7.26 -12.19 -5.63
N ILE A 74 -8.31 -11.96 -4.83
CA ILE A 74 -9.69 -11.90 -5.33
C ILE A 74 -9.85 -10.66 -6.22
N ALA A 75 -9.38 -9.51 -5.77
CA ALA A 75 -9.48 -8.25 -6.50
C ALA A 75 -8.76 -8.31 -7.86
N SER A 76 -7.60 -8.96 -7.95
CA SER A 76 -6.85 -9.09 -9.21
C SER A 76 -7.51 -10.02 -10.24
N ARG A 77 -8.46 -10.85 -9.79
CA ARG A 77 -9.25 -11.77 -10.63
C ARG A 77 -10.68 -11.30 -10.86
N THR A 78 -11.07 -10.18 -10.25
CA THR A 78 -12.45 -9.70 -10.34
C THR A 78 -12.71 -9.25 -11.78
N PRO A 79 -13.70 -9.84 -12.48
CA PRO A 79 -14.00 -9.45 -13.85
C PRO A 79 -14.47 -8.00 -13.89
N VAL A 80 -14.18 -7.31 -15.00
CA VAL A 80 -14.76 -6.01 -15.28
C VAL A 80 -16.27 -6.20 -15.37
N LEU A 81 -17.01 -5.59 -14.44
CA LEU A 81 -18.47 -5.62 -14.49
C LEU A 81 -18.90 -4.77 -15.69
N GLU A 82 -19.45 -5.41 -16.73
CA GLU A 82 -20.00 -4.70 -17.91
C GLU A 82 -21.12 -3.72 -17.53
N LYS A 83 -21.82 -3.98 -16.42
CA LYS A 83 -22.77 -3.06 -15.79
C LYS A 83 -22.57 -3.07 -14.27
N LYS A 84 -22.61 -1.89 -13.65
CA LYS A 84 -22.67 -1.81 -12.18
C LYS A 84 -23.97 -2.46 -11.69
N PRO A 85 -23.94 -3.19 -10.55
CA PRO A 85 -25.10 -3.94 -10.08
C PRO A 85 -26.24 -3.07 -9.55
N PHE A 86 -26.10 -1.74 -9.58
CA PHE A 86 -27.09 -0.74 -9.16
C PHE A 86 -26.99 0.47 -10.07
#